data_AF-A0A4S0MXM6-F1
#
_entry.id   AF-A0A4S0MXM6-F1
#
_cell.length_a   1.000
_cell.length_b   1.000
_cell.length_c   1.000
_cell.angle_alpha   90.00
_cell.angle_beta   90.00
_cell.angle_gamma   90.00
#
_symmetry.space_group_name_H-M   'P 1'
#
loop_
_entity.id
_entity.type
_entity.pdbx_description
1 polymer ?
#
loop_
_entity_poly.entity_id
_entity_poly.type
_entity_poly.pdbx_seq_one_letter_code
_entity_poly.pdbx_strand_id
1 'polypeptide(L)'
;ATGHHIAAWRHPDAHVTAGIDIDHYIALARMAEAAKFDMVFCEDAAGLREANVNIASQTSRSIGFEPISLLSALAAQTERIGLVSTASTSYNEPYGLARMFASLDNLSGGRAG
;
A
#
# COMPACT_ATOMS: atom_id res chain seq x y z
N ALA A 1 6.89 3.40 -1.42
CA ALA A 1 6.93 3.97 -2.79
C ALA A 1 7.96 5.09 -2.89
N THR A 2 8.62 5.27 -4.03
CA THR A 2 9.66 6.31 -4.29
C THR A 2 9.13 7.75 -4.33
N GLY A 3 7.82 7.96 -4.12
CA GLY A 3 7.11 9.23 -4.24
C GLY A 3 5.99 9.16 -5.27
N HIS A 4 5.05 10.11 -5.23
CA HIS A 4 3.92 10.13 -6.17
C HIS A 4 4.30 10.71 -7.55
N HIS A 5 5.36 11.50 -7.67
CA HIS A 5 5.77 12.00 -8.99
C HIS A 5 6.25 10.83 -9.89
N ILE A 6 5.83 10.79 -11.16
CA ILE A 6 6.10 9.67 -12.08
C ILE A 6 7.61 9.34 -12.22
N ALA A 7 8.44 10.37 -12.13
CA ALA A 7 9.90 10.27 -12.21
C ALA A 7 10.61 10.38 -10.85
N ALA A 8 9.89 10.33 -9.72
CA ALA A 8 10.48 10.50 -8.38
C ALA A 8 11.64 9.53 -8.11
N TRP A 9 11.51 8.29 -8.63
CA TRP A 9 12.52 7.25 -8.54
C TRP A 9 13.88 7.61 -9.15
N ARG A 10 13.95 8.64 -10.00
CA ARG A 10 15.19 9.11 -10.65
C ARG A 10 15.94 10.14 -9.81
N HIS A 11 15.33 10.66 -8.74
CA HIS A 11 15.99 11.62 -7.88
C HIS A 11 17.20 10.95 -7.19
N PRO A 12 18.37 11.61 -7.07
CA PRO A 12 19.56 11.00 -6.44
C PRO A 12 19.31 10.50 -5.02
N ASP A 13 18.44 11.18 -4.27
CA ASP A 13 18.08 10.81 -2.89
C ASP A 13 16.87 9.85 -2.80
N ALA A 14 16.35 9.36 -3.93
CA ALA A 14 15.22 8.45 -3.91
C ALA A 14 15.62 7.07 -3.39
N HIS A 15 14.80 6.50 -2.52
CA HIS A 15 14.92 5.10 -2.13
C HIS A 15 14.37 4.20 -3.25
N VAL A 16 15.20 3.87 -4.24
CA VAL A 16 14.78 3.26 -5.51
C VAL A 16 13.97 1.97 -5.32
N THR A 17 14.27 1.18 -4.28
CA THR A 17 13.57 -0.09 -3.98
C THR A 17 12.37 0.06 -3.04
N ALA A 18 11.95 1.29 -2.71
CA ALA A 18 10.88 1.60 -1.76
C ALA A 18 9.51 0.95 -2.06
N GLY A 19 9.28 0.42 -3.25
CA GLY A 19 8.03 -0.29 -3.59
C GLY A 19 7.97 -1.70 -3.00
N ILE A 20 9.11 -2.34 -2.73
CA ILE A 20 9.23 -3.75 -2.31
C ILE A 20 10.03 -3.92 -1.02
N ASP A 21 10.27 -2.82 -0.30
CA ASP A 21 10.99 -2.80 0.96
C ASP A 21 9.98 -2.64 2.10
N ILE A 22 9.76 -3.71 2.87
CA ILE A 22 8.80 -3.69 3.98
C ILE A 22 9.22 -2.75 5.12
N ASP A 23 10.52 -2.65 5.41
CA ASP A 23 11.02 -1.81 6.50
C ASP A 23 10.79 -0.33 6.19
N HIS A 24 10.86 0.04 4.91
CA HIS A 24 10.48 1.37 4.44
C HIS A 24 9.01 1.68 4.75
N TYR A 25 8.08 0.76 4.49
CA TYR A 25 6.66 0.95 4.81
C TYR A 25 6.40 0.99 6.32
N ILE A 26 7.08 0.16 7.11
CA ILE A 26 6.99 0.19 8.58
C ILE A 26 7.43 1.55 9.12
N ALA A 27 8.58 2.07 8.64
CA ALA A 27 9.09 3.37 9.04
C ALA A 27 8.11 4.50 8.69
N LEU A 28 7.54 4.48 7.47
CA LEU A 28 6.53 5.46 7.05
C LEU A 28 5.27 5.41 7.90
N ALA A 29 4.73 4.22 8.18
CA ALA A 29 3.51 4.06 8.96
C ALA A 29 3.70 4.53 10.41
N ARG A 30 4.83 4.19 11.04
CA ARG A 30 5.19 4.67 12.39
C ARG A 30 5.39 6.18 12.43
N MET A 31 6.02 6.75 11.41
CA MET A 31 6.21 8.20 11.31
C MET A 31 4.86 8.92 11.16
N ALA A 32 3.97 8.43 10.30
CA ALA A 32 2.62 8.96 10.12
C ALA A 32 1.81 8.88 11.43
N GLU A 33 1.88 7.74 12.13
CA GLU A 33 1.20 7.56 13.40
C GLU A 33 1.73 8.49 14.50
N ALA A 34 3.05 8.67 14.60
CA ALA A 34 3.67 9.61 15.52
C ALA A 34 3.22 11.05 15.23
N ALA A 35 3.06 11.38 13.93
CA ALA A 35 2.55 12.65 13.44
C ALA A 35 1.03 12.80 13.52
N LYS A 36 0.30 11.84 14.10
CA LYS A 36 -1.16 11.86 14.34
C LYS A 36 -2.01 11.84 13.06
N PHE A 37 -1.50 11.25 11.99
CA PHE A 37 -2.34 10.93 10.84
C PHE A 37 -3.39 9.90 11.24
N ASP A 38 -4.62 10.08 10.73
CA ASP A 38 -5.73 9.17 11.01
C ASP A 38 -5.54 7.82 10.32
N MET A 39 -4.94 7.80 9.13
CA MET A 39 -4.78 6.58 8.34
C MET A 39 -3.59 6.63 7.39
N VAL A 40 -3.09 5.45 7.04
CA VAL A 40 -2.34 5.22 5.81
C VAL A 40 -3.27 4.59 4.78
N PHE A 41 -3.13 5.04 3.53
CA PHE A 41 -3.94 4.56 2.41
C PHE A 41 -3.05 3.89 1.37
N CYS A 42 -3.38 2.66 1.00
CA CYS A 42 -2.75 1.90 -0.06
C CYS A 42 -3.67 1.85 -1.28
N GLU A 43 -3.24 2.48 -2.38
CA GLU A 43 -3.90 2.33 -3.67
C GLU A 43 -3.61 0.96 -4.28
N ASP A 44 -4.56 0.46 -5.07
CA ASP A 44 -4.42 -0.78 -5.82
C ASP A 44 -4.87 -0.62 -7.27
N ALA A 45 -4.38 -1.49 -8.13
CA ALA A 45 -4.90 -1.70 -9.47
C ALA A 45 -4.83 -3.18 -9.83
N ALA A 46 -5.94 -3.75 -10.31
CA ALA A 46 -6.03 -5.14 -10.75
C ALA A 46 -5.28 -5.43 -12.07
N GLY A 47 -4.39 -4.54 -12.50
CA GLY A 47 -3.63 -4.64 -13.74
C GLY A 47 -2.66 -3.47 -13.92
N LEU A 48 -1.81 -3.56 -14.95
CA LEU A 48 -0.93 -2.48 -15.34
C LEU A 48 -1.75 -1.28 -15.86
N ARG A 49 -1.40 -0.08 -15.42
CA ARG A 49 -2.06 1.17 -15.82
C ARG A 49 -1.75 1.58 -17.27
N GLU A 50 -0.68 1.04 -17.84
CA GLU A 50 -0.18 1.39 -19.18
C GLU A 50 0.10 0.10 -19.97
N ALA A 51 -0.46 0.02 -21.17
CA ALA A 51 -0.33 -1.14 -22.05
C ALA A 51 0.93 -1.05 -22.94
N ASN A 52 1.41 0.16 -23.22
CA ASN A 52 2.65 0.36 -23.97
C ASN A 52 3.86 0.14 -23.06
N VAL A 53 4.58 -0.96 -23.30
CA VAL A 53 5.77 -1.36 -22.52
C VAL A 53 6.84 -0.26 -22.46
N ASN A 54 7.03 0.50 -23.55
CA ASN A 54 8.02 1.58 -23.56
C ASN A 54 7.67 2.71 -22.61
N ILE A 55 6.37 2.98 -22.40
CA ILE A 55 5.88 3.98 -21.45
C ILE A 55 5.84 3.39 -20.05
N ALA A 56 5.37 2.15 -19.90
CA ALA A 56 5.33 1.44 -18.61
C ALA A 56 6.71 1.33 -17.96
N SER A 57 7.78 1.17 -18.76
CA SER A 57 9.16 1.12 -18.26
C SER A 57 9.68 2.44 -17.65
N GLN A 58 8.95 3.55 -17.81
CA GLN A 58 9.37 4.88 -17.34
C GLN A 58 8.78 5.26 -15.98
N THR A 59 8.03 4.36 -15.33
CA THR A 59 7.36 4.59 -14.05
C THR A 59 7.66 3.47 -13.06
N SER A 60 7.81 3.83 -11.78
CA SER A 60 7.95 2.88 -10.67
C SER A 60 6.61 2.45 -10.07
N ARG A 61 5.48 2.96 -10.58
CA ARG A 61 4.13 2.73 -10.02
C ARG A 61 3.58 1.32 -10.22
N SER A 62 4.22 0.52 -11.06
CA SER A 62 3.80 -0.86 -11.35
C SER A 62 4.40 -1.89 -10.40
N ILE A 63 5.23 -1.47 -9.45
CA ILE A 63 5.97 -2.34 -8.55
C ILE A 63 5.59 -1.98 -7.11
N GLY A 64 4.95 -2.93 -6.41
CA GLY A 64 4.46 -2.76 -5.06
C GLY A 64 4.02 -4.08 -4.44
N PHE A 65 3.82 -4.07 -3.12
CA PHE A 65 3.12 -5.16 -2.45
C PHE A 65 1.64 -5.17 -2.79
N GLU A 66 1.02 -6.35 -2.71
CA GLU A 66 -0.44 -6.44 -2.64
C GLU A 66 -0.91 -5.74 -1.35
N PRO A 67 -1.91 -4.83 -1.41
CA PRO A 67 -2.24 -3.96 -0.29
C PRO A 67 -2.68 -4.65 0.99
N ILE A 68 -3.53 -5.68 0.94
CA ILE A 68 -4.09 -6.30 2.15
C ILE A 68 -3.00 -7.03 2.93
N SER A 69 -2.09 -7.72 2.24
CA SER A 69 -0.93 -8.36 2.84
C SER A 69 0.05 -7.35 3.44
N LEU A 70 0.30 -6.22 2.76
CA LEU A 70 1.10 -5.12 3.31
C LEU A 70 0.47 -4.55 4.57
N LEU A 71 -0.83 -4.19 4.53
CA LEU A 71 -1.53 -3.64 5.68
C LEU A 71 -1.58 -4.62 6.85
N SER A 72 -1.70 -5.92 6.58
CA SER A 72 -1.64 -6.97 7.62
C SER A 72 -0.27 -7.00 8.32
N ALA A 73 0.83 -6.78 7.59
CA ALA A 73 2.15 -6.65 8.18
C ALA A 73 2.30 -5.36 9.01
N LEU A 74 1.74 -4.24 8.53
CA LEU A 74 1.75 -2.97 9.24
C LEU A 74 0.86 -2.96 10.48
N ALA A 75 -0.20 -3.78 10.51
CA ALA A 75 -1.06 -3.96 11.67
C ALA A 75 -0.27 -4.41 12.90
N ALA A 76 0.70 -5.32 12.73
CA ALA A 76 1.57 -5.78 13.80
C ALA A 76 2.63 -4.76 14.25
N GLN A 77 2.79 -3.65 13.52
CA GLN A 77 3.89 -2.69 13.70
C GLN A 77 3.41 -1.28 14.09
N THR A 78 2.10 -1.11 14.24
CA THR A 78 1.41 0.15 14.55
C THR A 78 0.26 -0.11 15.53
N GLU A 79 -0.19 0.91 16.26
CA GLU A 79 -1.14 0.75 17.37
C GLU A 79 -2.48 1.46 17.14
N ARG A 80 -2.49 2.57 16.40
CA ARG A 80 -3.60 3.53 16.33
C ARG A 80 -3.97 3.94 14.90
N ILE A 81 -2.99 4.04 14.00
CA ILE A 81 -3.25 4.55 12.65
C ILE A 81 -4.15 3.60 11.86
N GLY A 82 -5.14 4.14 11.16
CA GLY A 82 -6.02 3.39 10.25
C GLY A 82 -5.26 2.76 9.09
N LEU A 83 -5.70 1.58 8.65
CA LEU A 83 -5.06 0.77 7.62
C LEU A 83 -6.05 0.56 6.47
N VAL A 84 -5.96 1.44 5.47
CA VAL A 84 -7.01 1.56 4.44
C VAL A 84 -6.52 1.11 3.06
N SER A 85 -7.32 0.32 2.36
CA SER A 85 -6.98 -0.17 1.01
C SER A 85 -8.08 0.07 -0.02
N THR A 86 -7.68 0.32 -1.26
CA THR A 86 -8.56 0.08 -2.41
C THR A 86 -8.76 -1.42 -2.62
N ALA A 87 -9.97 -1.83 -3.00
CA ALA A 87 -10.26 -3.18 -3.47
C ALA A 87 -11.29 -3.16 -4.61
N SER A 88 -11.07 -3.95 -5.67
CA SER A 88 -11.98 -4.01 -6.82
C SER A 88 -13.14 -4.97 -6.56
N THR A 89 -14.37 -4.51 -6.85
CA THR A 89 -15.57 -5.36 -6.88
C THR A 89 -15.79 -6.07 -8.21
N SER A 90 -14.98 -5.77 -9.24
CA SER A 90 -15.11 -6.37 -10.56
C SER A 90 -14.46 -7.75 -10.68
N TYR A 91 -13.44 -8.00 -9.86
CA TYR A 91 -12.61 -9.21 -9.95
C TYR A 91 -12.56 -10.04 -8.66
N ASN A 92 -13.20 -9.56 -7.59
CA ASN A 92 -13.25 -10.26 -6.32
C ASN A 92 -14.69 -10.61 -5.96
N GLU A 93 -14.90 -11.86 -5.55
CA GLU A 93 -16.18 -12.28 -4.99
C GLU A 93 -16.44 -11.55 -3.66
N PRO A 94 -17.68 -11.08 -3.40
CA PRO A 94 -18.01 -10.31 -2.21
C PRO A 94 -17.63 -11.00 -0.89
N TYR A 95 -17.80 -12.32 -0.82
CA TYR A 95 -17.41 -13.10 0.36
C TYR A 95 -15.90 -13.06 0.60
N GLY A 96 -15.09 -13.13 -0.47
CA GLY A 96 -13.64 -13.05 -0.38
C GLY A 96 -13.19 -11.71 0.17
N LEU A 97 -13.72 -10.61 -0.39
CA LEU A 97 -13.46 -9.26 0.10
C LEU A 97 -13.86 -9.12 1.58
N ALA A 98 -15.09 -9.49 1.92
CA ALA A 98 -15.59 -9.41 3.28
C ALA A 98 -14.69 -10.17 4.27
N ARG A 99 -14.25 -11.39 3.91
CA ARG A 99 -13.36 -12.20 4.76
C ARG A 99 -11.98 -11.57 4.92
N MET A 100 -11.40 -11.01 3.86
CA MET A 100 -10.09 -10.35 3.91
C MET A 100 -10.12 -9.12 4.81
N PHE A 101 -11.10 -8.23 4.61
CA PHE A 101 -11.25 -7.02 5.44
C PHE A 101 -11.61 -7.35 6.88
N ALA A 102 -12.49 -8.33 7.14
CA ALA A 102 -12.78 -8.78 8.50
C ALA A 102 -11.54 -9.37 9.19
N SER A 103 -10.67 -10.07 8.45
CA SER A 103 -9.41 -10.58 9.00
C SER A 103 -8.45 -9.45 9.36
N LEU A 104 -8.28 -8.47 8.47
CA LEU A 104 -7.47 -7.28 8.73
C LEU A 104 -8.02 -6.49 9.91
N ASP A 105 -9.33 -6.35 10.02
CA ASP A 105 -9.98 -5.64 11.12
C ASP A 105 -9.68 -6.30 12.47
N ASN A 106 -9.78 -7.63 12.55
CA ASN A 106 -9.42 -8.38 13.74
C ASN A 106 -7.92 -8.31 14.06
N LEU A 107 -7.04 -8.44 13.05
CA LEU A 107 -5.58 -8.35 13.24
C LEU A 107 -5.14 -6.97 13.72
N SER A 108 -5.82 -5.93 13.25
CA SER A 108 -5.47 -4.54 13.55
C SER A 108 -6.17 -3.99 14.79
N GLY A 109 -7.16 -4.68 15.33
CA GLY A 109 -7.95 -4.23 16.48
C GLY A 109 -8.98 -3.15 16.13
N GLY A 110 -9.66 -3.29 14.98
CA GLY A 110 -10.70 -2.37 14.55
C GLY A 110 -10.22 -1.20 13.69
N ARG A 111 -9.10 -1.33 12.98
CA ARG A 111 -8.47 -0.24 12.21
C ARG A 111 -8.54 -0.42 10.68
N ALA A 112 -9.21 -1.47 10.20
CA ALA A 112 -9.30 -1.72 8.76
C ALA A 112 -10.29 -0.75 8.09
N GLY A 113 -9.99 -0.35 6.84
CA GLY A 113 -10.91 0.46 6.02
C GLY A 113 -10.71 0.31 4.53
#